data_AF-A0A257ZK07-F1
#
_entry.id   AF-A0A257ZK07-F1
#
_cell.length_a   1.000
_cell.length_b   1.000
_cell.length_c   1.000
_cell.angle_alpha   90.00
_cell.angle_beta   90.00
_cell.angle_gamma   90.00
#
_symmetry.space_group_name_H-M   'P 1'
#
loop_
_entity.id
_entity.type
_entity.pdbx_description
1 polymer ?
#
loop_
_entity_poly.entity_id
_entity_poly.type
_entity_poly.pdbx_seq_one_letter_code
_entity_poly.pdbx_strand_id
1 'polypeptide(L)'
;MTSLFPRILAVLLLPLLAACAGAPTSTKGPVVVSGYEGIQDGEFFIAPVPAEYLYDGNRRVEVPYAGDERPGSIVVDIYARKLYYVMEGGMAMRYAIAVGREGLSFKGNGSIARKAEWPSWQPTANMIRTRPDLYAAYAGGLPGGLTNPLGARALYLYRGGRDTMFRIHGTSDPTSIGHATSAGCIRLFNQDILDLYQRVPTGTQVKVRTEAESLAMEGPQMNDAYGRVVPETPENIAKKERDLAAIAAKAEKDRIAAEKAEKQRLAACKRRGLPAEDCPVPEASPVAVTVGTSDTSTAG
;
A
#
# COMPACT_ATOMS: atom_id res chain seq x y z
N MET A 1 4.94 -46.16 -89.01
CA MET A 1 3.75 -45.84 -88.20
C MET A 1 4.26 -45.02 -87.01
N THR A 2 4.45 -43.70 -87.10
CA THR A 2 3.45 -42.62 -86.81
C THR A 2 2.70 -42.89 -85.49
N SER A 3 2.58 -42.03 -84.49
CA SER A 3 2.73 -40.58 -84.38
C SER A 3 2.43 -40.13 -82.91
N LEU A 4 3.04 -39.02 -82.47
CA LEU A 4 2.55 -37.90 -81.62
C LEU A 4 2.10 -38.04 -80.12
N PHE A 5 2.77 -37.22 -79.29
CA PHE A 5 2.39 -36.50 -78.04
C PHE A 5 1.16 -35.53 -78.20
N PRO A 6 0.65 -34.71 -77.22
CA PRO A 6 0.87 -34.54 -75.74
C PRO A 6 -0.40 -34.17 -74.87
N ARG A 7 -0.17 -33.79 -73.58
CA ARG A 7 -0.97 -32.97 -72.61
C ARG A 7 -2.06 -33.73 -71.82
N ILE A 8 -2.11 -33.68 -70.48
CA ILE A 8 -2.64 -32.55 -69.69
C ILE A 8 -2.03 -32.47 -68.27
N LEU A 9 -1.79 -31.22 -67.90
CA LEU A 9 -1.45 -30.57 -66.64
C LEU A 9 -2.28 -31.01 -65.41
N ALA A 10 -1.64 -31.28 -64.28
CA ALA A 10 -2.27 -31.11 -62.95
C ALA A 10 -1.22 -30.58 -61.96
N VAL A 11 -1.28 -29.28 -61.73
CA VAL A 11 -0.52 -28.52 -60.73
C VAL A 11 -1.50 -28.15 -59.62
N LEU A 12 -1.00 -28.16 -58.37
CA LEU A 12 -1.45 -27.46 -57.16
C LEU A 12 -2.14 -28.26 -56.03
N LEU A 13 -1.53 -28.05 -54.85
CA LEU A 13 -2.09 -27.85 -53.50
C LEU A 13 -2.38 -29.09 -52.64
N LEU A 14 -1.52 -29.30 -51.63
CA LEU A 14 -1.93 -29.07 -50.24
C LEU A 14 -0.73 -28.75 -49.33
N PRO A 15 -0.87 -27.81 -48.39
CA PRO A 15 0.23 -27.06 -47.78
C PRO A 15 0.73 -27.68 -46.48
N LEU A 16 1.94 -27.27 -46.13
CA LEU A 16 2.57 -27.39 -44.81
C LEU A 16 1.56 -27.20 -43.67
N LEU A 17 1.41 -28.22 -42.80
CA LEU A 17 0.98 -28.03 -41.43
C LEU A 17 2.07 -27.23 -40.70
N ALA A 18 2.13 -25.92 -40.95
CA ALA A 18 2.83 -25.00 -40.09
C ALA A 18 2.03 -24.91 -38.80
N ALA A 19 2.57 -25.56 -37.76
CA ALA A 19 2.09 -25.47 -36.40
C ALA A 19 1.88 -24.00 -36.01
N CYS A 20 0.63 -23.61 -35.79
CA CYS A 20 0.31 -22.41 -35.01
C CYS A 20 0.61 -22.70 -33.53
N ALA A 21 1.89 -22.87 -33.19
CA ALA A 21 2.34 -22.65 -31.83
C ALA A 21 2.24 -21.13 -31.60
N GLY A 22 1.17 -20.71 -30.93
CA GLY A 22 1.05 -19.33 -30.47
C GLY A 22 2.32 -18.97 -29.70
N ALA A 23 2.94 -17.85 -30.06
CA ALA A 23 4.12 -17.36 -29.36
C ALA A 23 3.80 -17.32 -27.85
N PRO A 24 4.71 -17.80 -26.97
CA PRO A 24 4.50 -17.68 -25.54
C PRO A 24 4.29 -16.20 -25.23
N THR A 25 3.13 -15.87 -24.66
CA THR A 25 2.87 -14.57 -24.08
C THR A 25 3.94 -14.36 -23.02
N SER A 26 4.94 -13.54 -23.34
CA SER A 26 5.90 -13.04 -22.37
C SER A 26 5.11 -12.25 -21.33
N THR A 27 4.71 -12.92 -20.26
CA THR A 27 4.28 -12.27 -19.04
C THR A 27 5.47 -11.46 -18.57
N LYS A 28 5.48 -10.16 -18.90
CA LYS A 28 6.41 -9.20 -18.29
C LYS A 28 6.42 -9.51 -16.79
N GLY A 29 7.57 -9.94 -16.28
CA GLY A 29 7.73 -10.16 -14.84
C GLY A 29 7.33 -8.88 -14.08
N PRO A 30 7.03 -9.01 -12.78
CA PRO A 30 6.67 -7.85 -11.96
C PRO A 30 7.73 -6.75 -12.12
N VAL A 31 7.28 -5.52 -12.35
CA VAL A 31 8.17 -4.36 -12.49
C VAL A 31 8.88 -4.14 -11.16
N VAL A 32 10.19 -4.33 -11.15
CA VAL A 32 11.02 -4.09 -9.97
C VAL A 32 11.36 -2.61 -9.90
N VAL A 33 11.00 -1.96 -8.79
CA VAL A 33 11.30 -0.54 -8.56
C VAL A 33 12.53 -0.41 -7.69
N SER A 34 13.47 0.43 -8.12
CA SER A 34 14.73 0.63 -7.41
C SER A 34 14.51 1.06 -5.95
N GLY A 35 15.18 0.37 -5.04
CA GLY A 35 15.08 0.59 -3.59
C GLY A 35 13.88 -0.09 -2.92
N TYR A 36 13.02 -0.75 -3.70
CA TYR A 36 11.82 -1.46 -3.26
C TYR A 36 11.79 -2.93 -3.72
N GLU A 37 12.98 -3.48 -3.98
CA GLU A 37 13.17 -4.85 -4.39
C GLU A 37 12.84 -5.84 -3.25
N GLY A 38 12.82 -7.13 -3.59
CA GLY A 38 12.76 -8.18 -2.58
C GLY A 38 14.07 -8.23 -1.80
N ILE A 39 13.98 -8.34 -0.47
CA ILE A 39 15.14 -8.33 0.43
C ILE A 39 15.13 -9.60 1.27
N GLN A 40 16.25 -10.34 1.24
CA GLN A 40 16.51 -11.39 2.21
C GLN A 40 17.07 -10.77 3.49
N ASP A 41 16.39 -10.96 4.61
CA ASP A 41 16.77 -10.41 5.91
C ASP A 41 16.74 -11.53 6.98
N GLY A 42 17.91 -12.13 7.20
CA GLY A 42 18.02 -13.34 8.01
C GLY A 42 17.23 -14.50 7.40
N GLU A 43 16.31 -15.08 8.18
CA GLU A 43 15.43 -16.17 7.73
C GLU A 43 14.21 -15.70 6.93
N PHE A 44 13.93 -14.39 6.91
CA PHE A 44 12.74 -13.84 6.27
C PHE A 44 13.04 -13.25 4.90
N PHE A 45 12.23 -13.62 3.91
CA PHE A 45 12.23 -12.98 2.60
C PHE A 45 11.11 -11.94 2.54
N ILE A 46 11.49 -10.65 2.50
CA ILE A 46 10.56 -9.53 2.31
C ILE A 46 10.30 -9.40 0.82
N ALA A 47 9.05 -9.59 0.41
CA ALA A 47 8.65 -9.45 -0.98
C ALA A 47 8.90 -8.02 -1.52
N PRO A 48 9.17 -7.86 -2.82
CA PRO A 48 9.22 -6.53 -3.43
C PRO A 48 7.89 -5.80 -3.27
N VAL A 49 7.93 -4.48 -3.11
CA VAL A 49 6.68 -3.70 -3.09
C VAL A 49 6.13 -3.61 -4.51
N PRO A 50 4.88 -4.05 -4.75
CA PRO A 50 4.26 -3.95 -6.06
C PRO A 50 4.22 -2.50 -6.58
N ALA A 51 4.53 -2.32 -7.86
CA ALA A 51 4.68 -0.99 -8.47
C ALA A 51 3.40 -0.15 -8.39
N GLU A 52 2.22 -0.79 -8.35
CA GLU A 52 0.93 -0.12 -8.16
C GLU A 52 0.80 0.61 -6.81
N TYR A 53 1.57 0.19 -5.80
CA TYR A 53 1.62 0.84 -4.49
C TYR A 53 2.74 1.87 -4.40
N LEU A 54 3.57 2.03 -5.44
CA LEU A 54 4.69 2.97 -5.48
C LEU A 54 4.38 4.12 -6.44
N TYR A 55 3.49 5.01 -6.01
CA TYR A 55 3.09 6.18 -6.77
C TYR A 55 4.01 7.39 -6.48
N ASP A 56 3.84 8.47 -7.25
CA ASP A 56 4.64 9.66 -7.04
C ASP A 56 4.39 10.28 -5.66
N GLY A 57 5.47 10.56 -4.94
CA GLY A 57 5.43 11.10 -3.58
C GLY A 57 5.43 10.09 -2.43
N ASN A 58 5.23 8.77 -2.66
CA ASN A 58 5.30 7.77 -1.57
C ASN A 58 6.57 6.91 -1.54
N ARG A 59 7.52 7.20 -2.42
CA ARG A 59 8.85 6.59 -2.41
C ARG A 59 9.82 7.41 -1.58
N ARG A 60 10.78 6.75 -0.95
CA ARG A 60 11.88 7.40 -0.24
C ARG A 60 12.72 8.18 -1.23
N VAL A 61 13.09 9.39 -0.84
CA VAL A 61 13.83 10.29 -1.71
C VAL A 61 14.60 11.29 -0.86
N GLU A 62 15.82 11.59 -1.30
CA GLU A 62 16.61 12.66 -0.72
C GLU A 62 16.08 14.01 -1.19
N VAL A 63 15.85 14.92 -0.24
CA VAL A 63 15.27 16.24 -0.50
C VAL A 63 16.02 17.32 0.26
N PRO A 64 16.02 18.58 -0.24
CA PRO A 64 16.40 19.73 0.57
C PRO A 64 15.56 19.79 1.85
N TYR A 65 16.20 20.14 2.96
CA TYR A 65 15.60 20.28 4.27
C TYR A 65 15.80 21.70 4.80
N ALA A 66 14.70 22.43 4.92
CA ALA A 66 14.70 23.83 5.37
C ALA A 66 14.39 24.00 6.87
N GLY A 67 14.27 22.90 7.63
CA GLY A 67 13.99 22.96 9.07
C GLY A 67 15.26 23.17 9.91
N ASP A 68 15.07 23.63 11.15
CA ASP A 68 16.17 23.96 12.08
C ASP A 68 16.72 22.75 12.85
N GLU A 69 16.13 21.56 12.64
CA GLU A 69 16.52 20.36 13.35
C GLU A 69 17.93 19.89 12.92
N ARG A 70 18.70 19.38 13.88
CA ARG A 70 20.10 19.00 13.65
C ARG A 70 20.20 17.73 12.79
N PRO A 71 21.27 17.57 11.99
CA PRO A 71 21.59 16.29 11.35
C PRO A 71 21.58 15.13 12.34
N GLY A 72 21.08 13.97 11.91
CA GLY A 72 20.89 12.77 12.73
C GLY A 72 19.58 12.72 13.52
N SER A 73 18.71 13.74 13.38
CA SER A 73 17.38 13.76 13.98
C SER A 73 16.31 13.17 13.05
N ILE A 74 15.18 12.77 13.65
CA ILE A 74 13.98 12.37 12.94
C ILE A 74 12.91 13.44 13.13
N VAL A 75 12.29 13.86 12.03
CA VAL A 75 11.14 14.77 12.05
C VAL A 75 9.94 14.07 11.42
N VAL A 76 8.87 13.93 12.18
CA VAL A 76 7.63 13.29 11.74
C VAL A 76 6.59 14.37 11.49
N ASP A 77 6.08 14.41 10.26
CA ASP A 77 4.97 15.24 9.85
C ASP A 77 3.75 14.36 9.61
N ILE A 78 2.89 14.27 10.63
CA ILE A 78 1.68 13.43 10.57
C ILE A 78 0.59 14.04 9.66
N TYR A 79 0.63 15.34 9.40
CA TYR A 79 -0.35 16.06 8.59
C TYR A 79 -0.05 15.90 7.11
N ALA A 80 1.22 16.01 6.73
CA ALA A 80 1.70 15.73 5.38
C ALA A 80 2.01 14.24 5.12
N ARG A 81 1.89 13.39 6.14
CA ARG A 81 2.25 11.95 6.12
C ARG A 81 3.67 11.70 5.59
N LYS A 82 4.63 12.47 6.12
CA LYS A 82 6.05 12.37 5.78
C LYS A 82 6.89 12.19 7.03
N LEU A 83 7.99 11.45 6.89
CA LEU A 83 9.04 11.35 7.90
C LEU A 83 10.34 11.78 7.25
N TYR A 84 11.14 12.56 7.97
CA TYR A 84 12.43 13.06 7.55
C TYR A 84 13.50 12.54 8.49
N TYR A 85 14.54 11.91 7.94
CA TYR A 85 15.81 11.75 8.63
C TYR A 85 16.74 12.87 8.17
N VAL A 86 17.03 13.81 9.06
CA VAL A 86 17.81 15.01 8.73
C VAL A 86 19.27 14.62 8.54
N MET A 87 19.85 15.04 7.42
CA MET A 87 21.23 14.79 7.04
C MET A 87 22.03 16.09 7.03
N GLU A 88 23.33 15.99 6.81
CA GLU A 88 24.20 17.16 6.64
C GLU A 88 23.89 17.89 5.33
N GLY A 89 24.45 19.10 5.17
CA GLY A 89 24.33 19.87 3.93
C GLY A 89 22.93 20.45 3.66
N GLY A 90 22.06 20.52 4.68
CA GLY A 90 20.69 21.00 4.51
C GLY A 90 19.82 20.02 3.72
N MET A 91 20.09 18.71 3.85
CA MET A 91 19.36 17.64 3.17
C MET A 91 18.65 16.75 4.18
N ALA A 92 17.65 16.00 3.72
CA ALA A 92 17.02 14.93 4.50
C ALA A 92 16.63 13.76 3.59
N MET A 93 16.71 12.55 4.14
CA MET A 93 16.00 11.41 3.53
C MET A 93 14.54 11.49 3.95
N ARG A 94 13.64 11.68 2.98
CA ARG A 94 12.20 11.72 3.20
C ARG A 94 11.60 10.35 2.92
N TYR A 95 10.73 9.89 3.80
CA TYR A 95 9.93 8.66 3.67
C TYR A 95 8.46 9.02 3.74
N ALA A 96 7.62 8.30 2.99
CA ALA A 96 6.18 8.37 3.20
C ALA A 96 5.78 7.46 4.35
N ILE A 97 4.79 7.92 5.12
CA ILE A 97 4.31 7.19 6.28
C ILE A 97 2.80 7.00 6.20
N ALA A 98 2.32 5.97 6.88
CA ALA A 98 0.92 5.92 7.31
C ALA A 98 0.82 6.21 8.80
N VAL A 99 -0.25 6.92 9.17
CA VAL A 99 -0.50 7.35 10.54
C VAL A 99 -1.80 6.71 10.98
N GLY A 100 -1.76 5.96 12.08
CA GLY A 100 -2.96 5.43 12.71
C GLY A 100 -3.65 6.47 13.60
N ARG A 101 -4.88 6.18 14.04
CA ARG A 101 -5.60 7.03 15.02
C ARG A 101 -4.79 7.32 16.28
N GLU A 102 -4.03 6.33 16.77
CA GLU A 102 -3.13 6.49 17.92
C GLU A 102 -1.92 7.38 17.57
N GLY A 103 -1.48 7.34 16.32
CA GLY A 103 -0.49 8.24 15.74
C GLY A 103 -0.77 9.73 15.97
N LEU A 104 -2.06 10.11 15.94
CA LEU A 104 -2.52 11.49 16.15
C LEU A 104 -2.43 11.96 17.62
N SER A 105 -2.33 11.02 18.56
CA SER A 105 -2.35 11.33 20.00
C SER A 105 -0.99 11.75 20.54
N PHE A 106 0.10 11.32 19.90
CA PHE A 106 1.44 11.70 20.32
C PHE A 106 1.80 13.08 19.79
N LYS A 107 1.92 14.04 20.71
CA LYS A 107 2.38 15.40 20.43
C LYS A 107 3.71 15.68 21.12
N GLY A 108 4.61 16.37 20.43
CA GLY A 108 5.88 16.85 20.95
C GLY A 108 7.07 15.92 20.68
N ASN A 109 8.13 16.08 21.49
CA ASN A 109 9.44 15.48 21.22
C ASN A 109 9.66 14.18 22.00
N GLY A 110 10.57 13.35 21.52
CA GLY A 110 11.04 12.14 22.20
C GLY A 110 12.40 11.73 21.66
N SER A 111 12.88 10.57 22.09
CA SER A 111 14.10 9.98 21.53
C SER A 111 13.94 8.49 21.32
N ILE A 112 14.72 7.93 20.40
CA ILE A 112 14.78 6.50 20.16
C ILE A 112 15.63 5.85 21.25
N ALA A 113 15.03 5.22 22.26
CA ALA A 113 15.82 4.55 23.32
C ALA A 113 15.98 3.04 23.07
N ARG A 114 15.09 2.45 22.27
CA ARG A 114 15.16 1.02 21.91
C ARG A 114 14.88 0.83 20.44
N LYS A 115 15.56 -0.18 19.89
CA LYS A 115 15.44 -0.65 18.51
C LYS A 115 15.24 -2.16 18.55
N ALA A 116 14.42 -2.69 17.63
CA ALA A 116 14.22 -4.13 17.52
C ALA A 116 14.13 -4.56 16.05
N GLU A 117 14.75 -5.71 15.77
CA GLU A 117 14.59 -6.47 14.53
C GLU A 117 13.51 -7.52 14.73
N TRP A 118 12.65 -7.69 13.73
CA TRP A 118 11.49 -8.59 13.76
C TRP A 118 10.77 -8.56 15.12
N PRO A 119 10.27 -7.39 15.55
CA PRO A 119 9.69 -7.23 16.88
C PRO A 119 8.44 -8.10 17.07
N SER A 120 8.26 -8.65 18.26
CA SER A 120 6.97 -9.17 18.69
C SER A 120 5.94 -8.04 18.80
N TRP A 121 4.68 -8.34 18.53
CA TRP A 121 3.58 -7.40 18.69
C TRP A 121 2.52 -7.96 19.61
N GLN A 122 1.91 -7.12 20.43
CA GLN A 122 0.74 -7.48 21.22
C GLN A 122 -0.27 -6.33 21.15
N PRO A 123 -1.56 -6.61 20.87
CA PRO A 123 -2.58 -5.59 20.91
C PRO A 123 -2.74 -5.06 22.34
N THR A 124 -3.05 -3.77 22.46
CA THR A 124 -3.33 -3.18 23.77
C THR A 124 -4.65 -3.70 24.33
N ALA A 125 -4.82 -3.66 25.65
CA ALA A 125 -6.10 -4.02 26.29
C ALA A 125 -7.27 -3.17 25.73
N ASN A 126 -7.01 -1.91 25.38
CA ASN A 126 -8.01 -1.05 24.76
C ASN A 126 -8.41 -1.55 23.37
N MET A 127 -7.46 -1.95 22.53
CA MET A 127 -7.74 -2.52 21.21
C MET A 127 -8.60 -3.79 21.32
N ILE A 128 -8.24 -4.72 22.20
CA ILE A 128 -9.03 -5.94 22.43
C ILE A 128 -10.45 -5.61 22.88
N ARG A 129 -10.61 -4.63 23.78
CA ARG A 129 -11.92 -4.22 24.30
C ARG A 129 -12.81 -3.56 23.25
N THR A 130 -12.24 -2.71 22.37
CA THR A 130 -13.03 -1.94 21.40
C THR A 130 -13.28 -2.68 20.09
N ARG A 131 -12.36 -3.55 19.68
CA ARG A 131 -12.43 -4.35 18.44
C ARG A 131 -12.02 -5.80 18.70
N PRO A 132 -12.78 -6.54 19.52
CA PRO A 132 -12.47 -7.94 19.85
C PRO A 132 -12.53 -8.83 18.60
N ASP A 133 -13.37 -8.49 17.63
CA ASP A 133 -13.49 -9.16 16.31
C ASP A 133 -12.15 -9.20 15.56
N LEU A 134 -11.31 -8.18 15.73
CA LEU A 134 -10.00 -8.09 15.08
C LEU A 134 -8.85 -8.56 15.97
N TYR A 135 -8.92 -8.32 17.29
CA TYR A 135 -7.75 -8.40 18.17
C TYR A 135 -7.79 -9.51 19.22
N ALA A 136 -8.96 -10.09 19.54
CA ALA A 136 -9.06 -11.07 20.62
C ALA A 136 -8.22 -12.32 20.35
N ALA A 137 -8.18 -12.80 19.09
CA ALA A 137 -7.36 -13.93 18.69
C ALA A 137 -5.84 -13.71 18.89
N TYR A 138 -5.41 -12.44 18.96
CA TYR A 138 -4.00 -12.05 19.10
C TYR A 138 -3.66 -11.56 20.51
N ALA A 139 -4.52 -11.78 21.51
CA ALA A 139 -4.30 -11.31 22.88
C ALA A 139 -3.00 -11.86 23.49
N GLY A 140 -2.57 -13.06 23.09
CA GLY A 140 -1.28 -13.67 23.48
C GLY A 140 -0.05 -13.09 22.76
N GLY A 141 -0.26 -12.16 21.83
CA GLY A 141 0.77 -11.57 20.99
C GLY A 141 1.09 -12.40 19.75
N LEU A 142 1.86 -11.78 18.86
CA LEU A 142 2.44 -12.37 17.67
C LEU A 142 3.97 -12.30 17.78
N PRO A 143 4.69 -13.40 17.45
CA PRO A 143 6.14 -13.34 17.32
C PRO A 143 6.54 -12.45 16.15
N GLY A 144 7.83 -12.12 16.06
CA GLY A 144 8.40 -11.49 14.88
C GLY A 144 8.18 -12.34 13.63
N GLY A 145 7.89 -11.70 12.50
CA GLY A 145 7.78 -12.39 11.21
C GLY A 145 7.02 -11.58 10.17
N LEU A 146 6.88 -12.15 8.96
CA LEU A 146 6.31 -11.48 7.79
C LEU A 146 4.84 -11.06 7.95
N THR A 147 4.09 -11.75 8.80
CA THR A 147 2.67 -11.43 9.08
C THR A 147 2.49 -10.49 10.26
N ASN A 148 3.56 -10.12 10.96
CA ASN A 148 3.49 -9.25 12.12
C ASN A 148 3.20 -7.80 11.69
N PRO A 149 2.22 -7.11 12.29
CA PRO A 149 1.84 -5.75 11.89
C PRO A 149 2.92 -4.69 12.16
N LEU A 150 3.95 -5.00 12.96
CA LEU A 150 5.11 -4.12 13.15
C LEU A 150 6.16 -4.24 12.04
N GLY A 151 6.05 -5.25 11.17
CA GLY A 151 6.96 -5.48 10.06
C GLY A 151 8.38 -5.82 10.49
N ALA A 152 9.36 -5.53 9.63
CA ALA A 152 10.73 -5.98 9.77
C ALA A 152 11.51 -5.32 10.92
N ARG A 153 11.22 -4.04 11.23
CA ARG A 153 11.96 -3.24 12.20
C ARG A 153 11.02 -2.33 12.99
N ALA A 154 11.37 -2.04 14.24
CA ALA A 154 10.70 -1.01 15.04
C ALA A 154 11.69 -0.15 15.84
N LEU A 155 11.40 1.15 15.86
CA LEU A 155 12.06 2.17 16.68
C LEU A 155 11.07 2.61 17.75
N TYR A 156 11.49 2.52 19.01
CA TYR A 156 10.62 2.80 20.17
C TYR A 156 10.93 4.19 20.72
N LEU A 157 9.91 5.04 20.75
CA LEU A 157 10.04 6.40 21.26
C LEU A 157 9.90 6.43 22.78
N TYR A 158 10.79 7.17 23.41
CA TYR A 158 10.83 7.41 24.84
C TYR A 158 10.77 8.91 25.11
N ARG A 159 10.20 9.29 26.25
CA ARG A 159 10.17 10.67 26.75
C ARG A 159 10.48 10.66 28.25
N GLY A 160 11.51 11.38 28.66
CA GLY A 160 11.92 11.42 30.08
C GLY A 160 12.23 10.03 30.66
N GLY A 161 12.82 9.14 29.86
CA GLY A 161 13.14 7.77 30.26
C GLY A 161 11.98 6.78 30.28
N ARG A 162 10.76 7.20 29.90
CA ARG A 162 9.56 6.34 29.84
C ARG A 162 9.18 6.03 28.40
N ASP A 163 8.80 4.78 28.14
CA ASP A 163 8.24 4.35 26.85
C ASP A 163 6.92 5.10 26.61
N THR A 164 6.81 5.76 25.46
CA THR A 164 5.61 6.52 25.09
C THR A 164 4.51 5.62 24.52
N MET A 165 4.81 4.34 24.34
CA MET A 165 4.01 3.40 23.55
C MET A 165 3.83 3.85 22.10
N PHE A 166 4.75 4.67 21.60
CA PHE A 166 4.77 5.10 20.21
C PHE A 166 5.94 4.48 19.47
N ARG A 167 5.69 4.01 18.25
CA ARG A 167 6.72 3.36 17.42
C ARG A 167 6.76 3.95 16.02
N ILE A 168 7.95 3.95 15.44
CA ILE A 168 8.16 4.06 14.01
C ILE A 168 8.54 2.67 13.54
N HIS A 169 7.75 2.05 12.67
CA HIS A 169 7.89 0.63 12.35
C HIS A 169 7.55 0.31 10.90
N GLY A 170 7.86 -0.91 10.48
CA GLY A 170 7.49 -1.44 9.15
C GLY A 170 6.01 -1.80 9.06
N THR A 171 5.63 -2.59 8.06
CA THR A 171 4.27 -3.10 7.93
C THR A 171 4.27 -4.41 7.16
N SER A 172 3.38 -5.34 7.53
CA SER A 172 3.07 -6.51 6.71
C SER A 172 2.14 -6.17 5.55
N ASP A 173 1.51 -4.99 5.58
CA ASP A 173 0.56 -4.52 4.57
C ASP A 173 1.10 -3.24 3.89
N PRO A 174 1.74 -3.37 2.71
CA PRO A 174 2.26 -2.23 1.97
C PRO A 174 1.15 -1.29 1.46
N THR A 175 -0.08 -1.77 1.30
CA THR A 175 -1.20 -0.94 0.79
C THR A 175 -1.61 0.15 1.76
N SER A 176 -1.25 0.00 3.04
CA SER A 176 -1.55 0.98 4.07
C SER A 176 -0.74 2.28 3.95
N ILE A 177 0.43 2.27 3.28
CA ILE A 177 1.35 3.40 3.25
C ILE A 177 0.79 4.57 2.40
N GLY A 178 0.82 5.77 2.97
CA GLY A 178 0.24 6.97 2.37
C GLY A 178 -1.23 7.19 2.67
N HIS A 179 -1.88 6.27 3.39
CA HIS A 179 -3.28 6.35 3.83
C HIS A 179 -3.41 6.63 5.34
N ALA A 180 -4.59 7.10 5.77
CA ALA A 180 -4.95 7.10 7.18
C ALA A 180 -5.35 5.68 7.60
N THR A 181 -4.85 5.20 8.72
CA THR A 181 -5.17 3.85 9.21
C THR A 181 -5.94 3.90 10.53
N SER A 182 -6.73 2.85 10.79
CA SER A 182 -7.63 2.79 11.95
C SER A 182 -6.92 2.58 13.28
N ALA A 183 -5.70 2.03 13.29
CA ALA A 183 -4.96 1.70 14.51
C ALA A 183 -3.44 1.78 14.34
N GLY A 184 -2.71 2.15 15.39
CA GLY A 184 -1.24 2.08 15.44
C GLY A 184 -0.52 3.42 15.25
N CYS A 185 0.81 3.35 15.33
CA CYS A 185 1.72 4.48 15.38
C CYS A 185 2.11 4.97 13.96
N ILE A 186 3.41 5.02 13.62
CA ILE A 186 3.92 5.45 12.32
C ILE A 186 4.44 4.24 11.55
N ARG A 187 3.84 3.99 10.39
CA ARG A 187 4.18 2.84 9.52
C ARG A 187 4.95 3.29 8.29
N LEU A 188 5.96 2.52 7.92
CA LEU A 188 6.73 2.64 6.69
C LEU A 188 6.68 1.31 5.92
N PHE A 189 7.00 1.34 4.63
CA PHE A 189 7.36 0.12 3.91
C PHE A 189 8.51 -0.60 4.62
N ASN A 190 8.58 -1.94 4.52
CA ASN A 190 9.66 -2.69 5.17
C ASN A 190 11.05 -2.27 4.67
N GLN A 191 11.18 -1.98 3.37
CA GLN A 191 12.40 -1.47 2.75
C GLN A 191 12.83 -0.12 3.34
N ASP A 192 11.86 0.75 3.62
CA ASP A 192 12.10 2.09 4.14
C ASP A 192 12.42 2.07 5.65
N ILE A 193 11.76 1.23 6.44
CA ILE A 193 12.13 1.09 7.85
C ILE A 193 13.48 0.40 8.01
N LEU A 194 13.87 -0.52 7.12
CA LEU A 194 15.21 -1.12 7.12
C LEU A 194 16.29 -0.06 6.90
N ASP A 195 16.11 0.80 5.89
CA ASP A 195 17.01 1.93 5.61
C ASP A 195 17.08 2.90 6.81
N LEU A 196 15.93 3.35 7.32
CA LEU A 196 15.88 4.23 8.49
C LEU A 196 16.51 3.60 9.73
N TYR A 197 16.26 2.31 9.98
CA TYR A 197 16.80 1.58 11.13
C TYR A 197 18.32 1.54 11.11
N GLN A 198 18.95 1.40 9.95
CA GLN A 198 20.41 1.41 9.83
C GLN A 198 21.02 2.78 10.12
N ARG A 199 20.32 3.86 9.74
CA ARG A 199 20.79 5.24 9.93
C ARG A 199 20.67 5.74 11.37
N VAL A 200 19.68 5.25 12.11
CA VAL A 200 19.27 5.84 13.39
C VAL A 200 19.94 5.15 14.58
N PRO A 201 20.89 5.78 15.29
CA PRO A 201 21.38 5.27 16.57
C PRO A 201 20.35 5.43 17.70
N THR A 202 20.55 4.70 18.80
CA THR A 202 19.83 4.99 20.05
C THR A 202 20.25 6.38 20.58
N GLY A 203 19.30 7.12 21.14
CA GLY A 203 19.47 8.51 21.54
C GLY A 203 19.05 9.53 20.48
N THR A 204 18.80 9.10 19.23
CA THR A 204 18.31 9.98 18.16
C THR A 204 17.05 10.71 18.60
N GLN A 205 17.06 12.03 18.44
CA GLN A 205 15.92 12.88 18.76
C GLN A 205 14.83 12.74 17.71
N VAL A 206 13.59 12.71 18.16
CA VAL A 206 12.40 12.68 17.33
C VAL A 206 11.54 13.90 17.66
N LYS A 207 11.22 14.69 16.64
CA LYS A 207 10.25 15.77 16.72
C LYS A 207 9.02 15.41 15.92
N VAL A 208 7.84 15.58 16.50
CA VAL A 208 6.58 15.53 15.74
C VAL A 208 6.13 16.96 15.50
N ARG A 209 5.96 17.33 14.23
CA ARG A 209 5.52 18.67 13.86
C ARG A 209 4.10 18.93 14.36
N THR A 210 3.88 20.16 14.79
CA THR A 210 2.54 20.72 14.96
C THR A 210 1.91 21.00 13.59
N GLU A 211 0.60 21.21 13.56
CA GLU A 211 -0.11 21.58 12.34
C GLU A 211 0.42 22.88 11.71
N ALA A 212 0.71 23.89 12.54
CA ALA A 212 1.26 25.15 12.09
C ALA A 212 2.66 24.99 11.46
N GLU A 213 3.52 24.17 12.05
CA GLU A 213 4.84 23.85 11.47
C GLU A 213 4.69 23.07 10.16
N SER A 214 3.77 22.11 10.09
CA SER A 214 3.50 21.38 8.85
C SER A 214 3.02 22.31 7.75
N LEU A 215 2.06 23.19 8.04
CA LEU A 215 1.54 24.17 7.09
C LEU A 215 2.65 25.11 6.59
N ALA A 216 3.53 25.56 7.46
CA ALA A 216 4.65 26.42 7.09
C ALA A 216 5.69 25.72 6.20
N MET A 217 5.95 24.43 6.44
CA MET A 217 7.00 23.67 5.75
C MET A 217 6.52 22.96 4.48
N GLU A 218 5.31 22.42 4.50
CA GLU A 218 4.75 21.57 3.44
C GLU A 218 3.61 22.25 2.67
N GLY A 219 3.07 23.34 3.20
CA GLY A 219 1.85 23.97 2.69
C GLY A 219 0.58 23.18 3.07
N PRO A 220 -0.59 23.68 2.64
CA PRO A 220 -1.86 23.00 2.89
C PRO A 220 -1.91 21.64 2.18
N GLN A 221 -2.52 20.65 2.83
CA GLN A 221 -2.60 19.27 2.37
C GLN A 221 -4.07 18.86 2.19
N MET A 222 -4.33 18.01 1.21
CA MET A 222 -5.65 17.45 0.94
C MET A 222 -5.58 15.94 0.69
N ASN A 223 -6.69 15.23 0.93
CA ASN A 223 -6.83 13.86 0.45
C ASN A 223 -7.30 13.87 -1.00
N ASP A 224 -6.64 13.10 -1.86
CA ASP A 224 -7.09 12.85 -3.24
C ASP A 224 -8.30 11.90 -3.29
N ALA A 225 -8.73 11.53 -4.51
CA ALA A 225 -9.88 10.65 -4.72
C ALA A 225 -9.70 9.23 -4.13
N TYR A 226 -8.47 8.85 -3.78
CA TYR A 226 -8.11 7.53 -3.26
C TYR A 226 -7.72 7.60 -1.76
N GLY A 227 -7.88 8.76 -1.10
CA GLY A 227 -7.55 8.93 0.32
C GLY A 227 -6.06 9.13 0.61
N ARG A 228 -5.24 9.40 -0.42
CA ARG A 228 -3.81 9.70 -0.30
C ARG A 228 -3.62 11.17 0.00
N VAL A 229 -2.66 11.52 0.86
CA VAL A 229 -2.33 12.91 1.16
C VAL A 229 -1.45 13.48 0.06
N VAL A 230 -1.89 14.61 -0.50
CA VAL A 230 -1.20 15.38 -1.54
C VAL A 230 -1.25 16.87 -1.20
N PRO A 231 -0.34 17.70 -1.72
CA PRO A 231 -0.42 19.15 -1.57
C PRO A 231 -1.74 19.69 -2.14
N GLU A 232 -2.36 20.64 -1.46
CA GLU A 232 -3.59 21.30 -1.91
C GLU A 232 -3.30 22.35 -2.97
N THR A 233 -3.06 21.91 -4.20
CA THR A 233 -2.86 22.78 -5.37
C THR A 233 -4.08 22.75 -6.29
N PRO A 234 -4.31 23.80 -7.12
CA PRO A 234 -5.37 23.78 -8.12
C PRO A 234 -5.33 22.55 -9.04
N GLU A 235 -4.14 22.07 -9.38
CA GLU A 235 -3.95 20.88 -10.21
C GLU A 235 -4.43 19.60 -9.51
N ASN A 236 -4.11 19.46 -8.21
CA ASN A 236 -4.52 18.30 -7.41
C ASN A 236 -6.01 18.32 -7.11
N ILE A 237 -6.60 19.50 -6.89
CA ILE A 237 -8.05 19.68 -6.73
C ILE A 237 -8.76 19.23 -8.02
N ALA A 238 -8.36 19.78 -9.17
CA ALA A 238 -8.94 19.41 -10.46
C ALA A 238 -8.72 17.92 -10.79
N LYS A 239 -7.58 17.36 -10.40
CA LYS A 239 -7.30 15.93 -10.56
C LYS A 239 -8.23 15.07 -9.71
N LYS A 240 -8.45 15.44 -8.44
CA LYS A 240 -9.38 14.75 -7.54
C LYS A 240 -10.80 14.73 -8.13
N GLU A 241 -11.29 15.86 -8.62
CA GLU A 241 -12.63 15.94 -9.23
C GLU A 241 -12.76 15.02 -10.45
N ARG A 242 -11.76 15.02 -11.34
CA ARG A 242 -11.73 14.11 -12.50
C ARG A 242 -11.70 12.65 -12.09
N ASP A 243 -10.87 12.31 -11.11
CA ASP A 243 -10.73 10.93 -10.63
C ASP A 243 -12.03 10.45 -9.96
N LEU A 244 -12.68 11.29 -9.14
CA LEU A 244 -13.98 10.98 -8.53
C LEU A 244 -15.07 10.75 -9.58
N ALA A 245 -15.12 11.58 -10.63
CA ALA A 245 -16.06 11.40 -11.73
C ALA A 245 -15.81 10.08 -12.48
N ALA A 246 -14.55 9.73 -12.72
CA ALA A 246 -14.18 8.47 -13.35
C ALA A 246 -14.54 7.25 -12.49
N ILE A 247 -14.30 7.33 -11.17
CA ILE A 247 -14.69 6.29 -10.21
C ILE A 247 -16.21 6.10 -10.22
N ALA A 248 -16.99 7.19 -10.17
CA ALA A 248 -18.45 7.13 -10.21
C ALA A 248 -18.96 6.52 -11.53
N ALA A 249 -18.41 6.95 -12.67
CA ALA A 249 -18.76 6.41 -13.98
C ALA A 249 -18.45 4.91 -14.09
N LYS A 250 -17.31 4.48 -13.54
CA LYS A 250 -16.94 3.06 -13.48
C LYS A 250 -17.89 2.27 -12.58
N ALA A 251 -18.18 2.77 -11.38
CA ALA A 251 -19.09 2.11 -10.44
C ALA A 251 -20.47 1.91 -11.05
N GLU A 252 -20.99 2.92 -11.76
CA GLU A 252 -22.27 2.82 -12.46
C GLU A 252 -22.23 1.79 -13.59
N LYS A 253 -21.16 1.81 -14.41
CA LYS A 253 -20.96 0.80 -15.46
C LYS A 253 -20.89 -0.62 -14.88
N ASP A 254 -20.17 -0.80 -13.79
CA ASP A 254 -20.02 -2.09 -13.13
C ASP A 254 -21.35 -2.56 -12.53
N ARG A 255 -22.15 -1.65 -11.94
CA ARG A 255 -23.52 -1.93 -11.48
C ARG A 255 -24.42 -2.41 -12.61
N ILE A 256 -24.47 -1.68 -13.72
CA ILE A 256 -25.27 -2.06 -14.89
C ILE A 256 -24.80 -3.41 -15.45
N ALA A 257 -23.49 -3.64 -15.50
CA ALA A 257 -22.94 -4.91 -15.94
C ALA A 257 -23.30 -6.06 -15.00
N ALA A 258 -23.27 -5.85 -13.69
CA ALA A 258 -23.66 -6.84 -12.68
C ALA A 258 -25.16 -7.17 -12.77
N GLU A 259 -26.03 -6.17 -12.89
CA GLU A 259 -27.48 -6.37 -13.08
C GLU A 259 -27.77 -7.16 -14.36
N LYS A 260 -27.08 -6.84 -15.45
CA LYS A 260 -27.20 -7.58 -16.72
C LYS A 260 -26.72 -9.03 -16.59
N ALA A 261 -25.56 -9.24 -15.94
CA ALA A 261 -25.01 -10.57 -15.72
C ALA A 261 -25.94 -11.43 -14.85
N GLU A 262 -26.52 -10.85 -13.80
CA GLU A 262 -27.48 -11.53 -12.92
C GLU A 262 -28.76 -11.93 -13.67
N LYS A 263 -29.31 -11.02 -14.48
CA LYS A 263 -30.47 -11.32 -15.33
C LYS A 263 -30.18 -12.46 -16.32
N GLN A 264 -28.98 -12.46 -16.91
CA GLN A 264 -28.55 -13.52 -17.83
C GLN A 264 -28.37 -14.87 -17.11
N ARG A 265 -27.81 -14.85 -15.89
CA ARG A 265 -27.63 -16.02 -15.02
C ARG A 265 -28.98 -16.67 -14.69
N LEU A 266 -29.93 -15.90 -14.18
CA LEU A 266 -31.27 -16.38 -13.85
C LEU A 266 -32.02 -16.92 -15.08
N ALA A 267 -31.90 -16.24 -16.23
CA ALA A 267 -32.48 -16.74 -17.48
C ALA A 267 -31.87 -18.08 -17.93
N ALA A 268 -30.56 -18.27 -17.74
CA ALA A 268 -29.89 -19.53 -18.05
C ALA A 268 -30.32 -20.66 -17.12
N CYS A 269 -30.48 -20.41 -15.82
CA CYS A 269 -30.98 -21.39 -14.86
C CYS A 269 -32.44 -21.78 -15.14
N LYS A 270 -33.29 -20.80 -15.45
CA LYS A 270 -34.68 -21.07 -15.86
C LYS A 270 -34.74 -21.99 -17.09
N ARG A 271 -33.86 -21.80 -18.09
CA ARG A 271 -33.75 -22.69 -19.26
C ARG A 271 -33.31 -24.11 -18.90
N ARG A 272 -32.59 -24.29 -17.80
CA ARG A 272 -32.14 -25.58 -17.27
C ARG A 272 -33.13 -26.22 -16.29
N GLY A 273 -34.29 -25.60 -16.06
CA GLY A 273 -35.29 -26.07 -15.10
C GLY A 273 -34.88 -25.88 -13.64
N LEU A 274 -33.85 -25.07 -13.36
CA LEU A 274 -33.41 -24.77 -12.01
C LEU A 274 -34.19 -23.55 -11.49
N PRO A 275 -34.74 -23.60 -10.26
CA PRO A 275 -35.33 -22.43 -9.62
C PRO A 275 -34.24 -21.40 -9.26
N ALA A 276 -34.64 -20.16 -8.95
CA ALA A 276 -33.71 -19.04 -8.82
C ALA A 276 -32.79 -19.20 -7.59
N GLU A 277 -33.34 -19.76 -6.51
CA GLU A 277 -32.68 -20.09 -5.25
C GLU A 277 -31.58 -21.15 -5.40
N ASP A 278 -31.72 -22.07 -6.36
CA ASP A 278 -30.75 -23.13 -6.65
C ASP A 278 -29.81 -22.77 -7.81
N CYS A 279 -29.95 -21.56 -8.35
CA CYS A 279 -29.11 -21.10 -9.44
C CYS A 279 -27.71 -20.76 -8.90
N PRO A 280 -26.63 -21.38 -9.43
CA PRO A 280 -25.28 -21.14 -8.93
C PRO A 280 -24.90 -19.66 -9.06
N VAL A 281 -24.44 -19.05 -7.96
CA VAL A 281 -23.86 -17.71 -7.98
C VAL A 281 -22.37 -17.87 -8.29
N PRO A 282 -21.80 -17.11 -9.24
CA PRO A 282 -20.35 -17.12 -9.44
C PRO A 282 -19.69 -16.72 -8.12
N GLU A 283 -18.77 -17.55 -7.62
CA GLU A 283 -17.97 -17.17 -6.46
C GLU A 283 -17.24 -15.87 -6.80
N ALA A 284 -17.41 -14.85 -5.95
CA ALA A 284 -16.58 -13.67 -6.05
C ALA A 284 -15.14 -14.14 -5.85
N SER A 285 -14.29 -13.99 -6.88
CA SER A 285 -12.85 -14.16 -6.72
C SER A 285 -12.41 -13.37 -5.49
N PRO A 286 -11.64 -13.94 -4.55
CA PRO A 286 -11.17 -13.24 -3.38
C PRO A 286 -10.09 -12.24 -3.82
N VAL A 287 -10.53 -11.13 -4.41
CA VAL A 287 -9.78 -9.89 -4.32
C VAL A 287 -9.94 -9.49 -2.87
N ALA A 288 -8.85 -9.60 -2.12
CA ALA A 288 -8.80 -9.27 -0.71
C ALA A 288 -9.57 -7.98 -0.44
N VAL A 289 -10.74 -8.12 0.18
CA VAL A 289 -11.44 -7.00 0.80
C VAL A 289 -10.62 -6.68 2.05
N THR A 290 -9.57 -5.88 1.90
CA THR A 290 -9.07 -5.10 3.02
C THR A 290 -10.11 -4.03 3.28
N VAL A 291 -10.98 -4.34 4.25
CA VAL A 291 -11.91 -3.38 4.83
C VAL A 291 -11.08 -2.26 5.47
N GLY A 292 -10.76 -1.24 4.69
CA GLY A 292 -10.51 0.09 5.22
C GLY A 292 -11.86 0.65 5.65
N THR A 293 -12.27 0.44 6.91
CA THR A 293 -13.41 1.14 7.48
C THR A 293 -13.06 2.62 7.58
N SER A 294 -13.32 3.37 6.51
CA SER A 294 -13.49 4.82 6.56
C SER A 294 -14.91 5.09 7.04
N ASP A 295 -15.12 5.04 8.36
CA ASP A 295 -16.34 5.61 8.93
C ASP A 295 -16.22 7.13 8.86
N THR A 296 -16.85 7.66 7.83
CA THR A 296 -17.32 9.04 7.77
C THR A 296 -18.48 9.14 8.75
N SER A 297 -18.19 9.31 10.05
CA SER A 297 -19.22 9.76 10.99
C SER A 297 -19.41 11.25 10.75
N THR A 298 -20.47 11.56 10.01
CA THR A 298 -21.12 12.87 10.00
C THR A 298 -21.31 13.36 11.43
N ALA A 299 -20.80 14.56 11.71
CA ALA A 299 -21.21 15.33 12.87
C ALA A 299 -22.65 15.80 12.66
N GLY A 300 -23.50 15.44 13.61
CA GLY A 300 -24.82 16.00 13.88
C GLY A 300 -24.99 16.01 15.40
#